data_AF-A0A8C5KHP4-F1
#
_entry.id   AF-A0A8C5KHP4-F1
#
_cell.length_a   1.000
_cell.length_b   1.000
_cell.length_c   1.000
_cell.angle_alpha   90.00
_cell.angle_beta   90.00
_cell.angle_gamma   90.00
#
_symmetry.space_group_name_H-M   'P 1'
#
loop_
_entity.id
_entity.type
_entity.pdbx_description
1 polymer ?
#
loop_
_entity_poly.entity_id
_entity_poly.type
_entity_poly.pdbx_seq_one_letter_code
_entity_poly.pdbx_strand_id
1 'polypeptide(L)'
;MVAQNVKPNLQTFNTLLKYLRRFHSFGRLPALQTLREMKAIGIEPSLASYHHVIQVFYQPGTSPKGPSLVIYDIMNELVGKTFSPKDLDDDKFFQSAMNVCSSLRDLELAYQVHGLLNTGDNRKFIGTDFQRNFYYSKFFNLICLMEQIDVTLKWYKDLIPSTFLPHSQTLIDLLQALDVANRLEMIPQIWKDSKEYGHTFRSDVREEILMLMARDKHPPQVGLSAAGSIC
;
A
#
# COMPACT_ATOMS: atom_id res chain seq x y z
N MET A 1 25.83 28.72 -4.58
CA MET A 1 26.03 27.83 -5.75
C MET A 1 26.28 28.62 -7.02
N VAL A 2 25.33 29.44 -7.49
CA VAL A 2 25.49 30.29 -8.70
C VAL A 2 26.64 31.30 -8.57
N ALA A 3 26.76 31.99 -7.43
CA ALA A 3 27.85 32.94 -7.18
C ALA A 3 29.27 32.30 -7.15
N GLN A 4 29.36 30.96 -7.11
CA GLN A 4 30.60 30.20 -7.14
C GLN A 4 30.72 29.33 -8.40
N ASN A 5 29.85 29.53 -9.40
CA ASN A 5 29.79 28.73 -10.64
C ASN A 5 29.62 27.22 -10.45
N VAL A 6 29.07 26.77 -9.33
CA VAL A 6 28.76 25.35 -9.08
C VAL A 6 27.34 25.06 -9.54
N LYS A 7 27.19 24.13 -10.51
CA LYS A 7 25.88 23.69 -11.00
C LYS A 7 25.25 22.69 -10.02
N PRO A 8 23.98 22.88 -9.60
CA PRO A 8 23.30 21.91 -8.76
C PRO A 8 23.06 20.61 -9.54
N ASN A 9 23.00 19.50 -8.82
CA ASN A 9 22.68 18.17 -9.34
C ASN A 9 21.43 17.60 -8.66
N LEU A 10 20.97 16.42 -9.09
CA LEU A 10 19.81 15.74 -8.52
C LEU A 10 19.88 15.62 -6.99
N GLN A 11 21.05 15.24 -6.44
CA GLN A 11 21.26 15.06 -5.01
C GLN A 11 21.13 16.37 -4.23
N THR A 12 21.54 17.50 -4.84
CA THR A 12 21.36 18.84 -4.26
C THR A 12 19.87 19.12 -4.04
N PHE A 13 19.05 18.87 -5.05
CA PHE A 13 17.61 19.09 -5.00
C PHE A 13 16.90 18.10 -4.06
N ASN A 14 17.27 16.82 -4.10
CA ASN A 14 16.71 15.81 -3.19
C ASN A 14 17.02 16.14 -1.73
N THR A 15 18.22 16.64 -1.44
CA THR A 15 18.60 17.10 -0.09
C THR A 15 17.72 18.28 0.37
N LEU A 16 17.47 19.25 -0.52
CA LEU A 16 16.57 20.36 -0.23
C LEU A 16 15.14 19.89 0.05
N LEU A 17 14.58 19.02 -0.81
CA LEU A 17 13.23 18.46 -0.62
C LEU A 17 13.11 17.68 0.70
N LYS A 18 14.13 16.88 1.03
CA LYS A 18 14.22 16.14 2.29
C LYS A 18 14.24 17.06 3.50
N TYR A 19 14.93 18.20 3.41
CA TYR A 19 14.96 19.20 4.47
C TYR A 19 13.62 19.94 4.62
N LEU A 20 12.98 20.29 3.50
CA LEU A 20 11.67 20.96 3.46
C LEU A 20 10.57 20.17 4.17
N ARG A 21 10.69 18.84 4.26
CA ARG A 21 9.80 17.98 5.05
C ARG A 21 9.66 18.45 6.51
N ARG A 22 10.71 19.02 7.10
CA ARG A 22 10.70 19.49 8.50
C ARG A 22 9.87 20.76 8.73
N PHE A 23 9.52 21.47 7.66
CA PHE A 23 8.78 22.75 7.74
C PHE A 23 7.27 22.57 7.53
N HIS A 24 6.78 21.34 7.50
CA HIS A 24 5.35 21.01 7.41
C HIS A 24 4.65 21.79 6.28
N SER A 25 3.57 22.52 6.58
CA SER A 25 2.80 23.32 5.63
C SER A 25 3.65 24.39 4.92
N PHE A 26 4.63 24.99 5.60
CA PHE A 26 5.52 26.00 5.01
C PHE A 26 6.49 25.40 3.98
N GLY A 27 6.75 24.09 4.05
CA GLY A 27 7.60 23.39 3.09
C GLY A 27 6.91 23.09 1.75
N ARG A 28 5.58 23.16 1.68
CA ARG A 28 4.80 22.74 0.50
C ARG A 28 5.06 23.60 -0.73
N LEU A 29 4.96 24.93 -0.60
CA LEU A 29 5.20 25.85 -1.71
C LEU A 29 6.66 25.79 -2.19
N PRO A 30 7.67 25.87 -1.30
CA PRO A 30 9.06 25.66 -1.70
C PRO A 30 9.29 24.32 -2.39
N ALA A 31 8.68 23.22 -1.93
CA ALA A 31 8.87 21.91 -2.55
C ALA A 31 8.39 21.88 -4.02
N LEU A 32 7.26 22.51 -4.32
CA LEU A 32 6.78 22.63 -5.70
C LEU A 32 7.66 23.55 -6.55
N GLN A 33 8.17 24.65 -5.97
CA GLN A 33 9.12 25.54 -6.65
C GLN A 33 10.41 24.78 -6.99
N THR A 34 10.92 23.97 -6.07
CA THR A 34 12.10 23.12 -6.28
C THR A 34 11.89 22.15 -7.44
N LEU A 35 10.76 21.45 -7.53
CA LEU A 35 10.47 20.57 -8.67
C LEU A 35 10.43 21.33 -10.01
N ARG A 36 9.83 22.54 -10.03
CA ARG A 36 9.81 23.38 -11.23
C ARG A 36 11.20 23.83 -11.64
N GLU A 37 12.05 24.20 -10.67
CA GLU A 37 13.43 24.60 -10.92
C GLU A 37 14.23 23.44 -11.51
N MET A 38 14.13 22.23 -10.95
CA MET A 38 14.76 21.01 -11.50
C MET A 38 14.41 20.85 -12.98
N LYS A 39 13.12 20.96 -13.32
CA LYS A 39 12.65 20.86 -14.71
C LYS A 39 13.17 21.99 -15.60
N ALA A 40 13.21 23.23 -15.10
CA ALA A 40 13.68 24.40 -15.84
C ALA A 40 15.16 24.31 -16.22
N ILE A 41 15.98 23.67 -15.40
CA ILE A 41 17.42 23.46 -15.67
C ILE A 41 17.73 22.09 -16.28
N GLY A 42 16.70 21.31 -16.66
CA GLY A 42 16.85 20.03 -17.34
C GLY A 42 17.28 18.86 -16.45
N ILE A 43 17.08 18.95 -15.13
CA ILE A 43 17.31 17.84 -14.20
C ILE A 43 15.99 17.10 -13.99
N GLU A 44 15.93 15.86 -14.47
CA GLU A 44 14.76 15.00 -14.28
C GLU A 44 14.63 14.55 -12.82
N PRO A 45 13.48 14.77 -12.16
CA PRO A 45 13.22 14.24 -10.81
C PRO A 45 13.27 12.71 -10.78
N SER A 46 13.81 12.15 -9.69
CA SER A 46 13.81 10.70 -9.46
C SER A 46 12.65 10.29 -8.54
N LEU A 47 12.48 8.98 -8.32
CA LEU A 47 11.48 8.45 -7.39
C LEU A 47 11.67 9.02 -5.97
N ALA A 48 12.91 9.25 -5.54
CA ALA A 48 13.24 9.92 -4.28
C ALA A 48 12.73 11.37 -4.23
N SER A 49 12.83 12.12 -5.33
CA SER A 49 12.31 13.50 -5.41
C SER A 49 10.81 13.51 -5.12
N TYR A 50 10.06 12.63 -5.79
CA TYR A 50 8.61 12.49 -5.61
C TYR A 50 8.26 11.94 -4.21
N HIS A 51 9.04 10.99 -3.69
CA HIS A 51 8.90 10.48 -2.32
C HIS A 51 8.97 11.63 -1.30
N HIS A 52 9.98 12.51 -1.40
CA HIS A 52 10.12 13.63 -0.48
C HIS A 52 8.98 14.63 -0.60
N VAL A 53 8.51 14.93 -1.82
CA VAL A 53 7.35 15.80 -2.04
C VAL A 53 6.09 15.20 -1.42
N ILE A 54 5.82 13.91 -1.62
CA ILE A 54 4.72 13.21 -0.96
C ILE A 54 4.82 13.38 0.57
N GLN A 55 6.01 13.19 1.15
CA GLN A 55 6.25 13.33 2.58
C GLN A 55 6.12 14.78 3.10
N VAL A 56 6.21 15.80 2.26
CA VAL A 56 5.95 17.20 2.62
C VAL A 56 4.44 17.47 2.65
N PHE A 57 3.68 16.90 1.71
CA PHE A 57 2.25 17.16 1.57
C PHE A 57 1.37 16.30 2.48
N TYR A 58 1.70 15.02 2.65
CA TYR A 58 0.86 14.01 3.30
C TYR A 58 1.47 13.50 4.61
N GLN A 59 1.64 14.37 5.60
CA GLN A 59 2.19 13.97 6.89
C GLN A 59 1.13 13.37 7.82
N PRO A 60 1.51 12.37 8.65
CA PRO A 60 0.62 11.82 9.67
C PRO A 60 0.16 12.92 10.64
N GLY A 61 -1.14 12.95 10.95
CA GLY A 61 -1.72 13.88 11.93
C GLY A 61 -1.98 15.30 11.42
N THR A 62 -1.45 15.69 10.27
CA THR A 62 -1.88 16.93 9.60
C THR A 62 -3.12 16.62 8.76
N SER A 63 -4.31 16.89 9.28
CA SER A 63 -5.50 16.95 8.45
C SER A 63 -5.36 18.19 7.56
N PRO A 64 -5.12 18.05 6.25
CA PRO A 64 -5.09 19.22 5.40
C PRO A 64 -6.51 19.82 5.37
N LYS A 65 -6.62 21.13 5.10
CA LYS A 65 -7.92 21.81 4.89
C LYS A 65 -8.61 21.38 3.56
N GLY A 66 -8.45 20.10 3.18
CA GLY A 66 -8.81 19.51 1.89
C GLY A 66 -7.70 18.56 1.40
N PRO A 67 -8.02 17.46 0.70
CA PRO A 67 -7.01 16.55 0.19
C PRO A 67 -6.09 17.29 -0.79
N SER A 68 -4.78 17.27 -0.52
CA SER A 68 -3.81 17.71 -1.51
C SER A 68 -3.97 16.84 -2.76
N LEU A 69 -3.98 17.44 -3.95
CA LEU A 69 -4.10 16.72 -5.22
C LEU A 69 -2.74 16.37 -5.86
N VAL A 70 -1.64 16.73 -5.18
CA VAL A 70 -0.27 16.57 -5.69
C VAL A 70 0.05 15.12 -6.09
N ILE A 71 -0.47 14.11 -5.39
CA ILE A 71 -0.24 12.71 -5.76
C ILE A 71 -0.78 12.37 -7.16
N TYR A 72 -1.91 12.95 -7.57
CA TYR A 72 -2.49 12.71 -8.89
C TYR A 72 -1.62 13.33 -9.99
N ASP A 73 -1.14 14.56 -9.77
CA ASP A 73 -0.22 15.23 -10.70
C ASP A 73 1.08 14.43 -10.86
N ILE A 74 1.62 13.92 -9.76
CA ILE A 74 2.80 13.04 -9.76
C ILE A 74 2.48 11.77 -10.57
N MET A 75 1.40 11.08 -10.27
CA MET A 75 1.06 9.83 -10.97
C MET A 75 0.86 10.06 -12.46
N ASN A 76 0.19 11.14 -12.87
CA ASN A 76 0.02 11.54 -14.26
C ASN A 76 1.36 11.77 -14.98
N GLU A 77 2.35 12.37 -14.31
CA GLU A 77 3.69 12.56 -14.87
C GLU A 77 4.49 11.24 -14.95
N LEU A 78 4.16 10.24 -14.12
CA LEU A 78 4.89 8.98 -14.04
C LEU A 78 4.28 7.84 -14.88
N VAL A 79 3.06 7.98 -15.40
CA VAL A 79 2.39 6.92 -16.17
C VAL A 79 3.27 6.40 -17.30
N GLY A 80 3.42 5.07 -17.37
CA GLY A 80 4.15 4.38 -18.44
C GLY A 80 5.67 4.53 -18.39
N LYS A 81 6.23 5.22 -17.39
CA LYS A 81 7.69 5.37 -17.26
C LYS A 81 8.35 4.16 -16.60
N THR A 82 9.55 3.86 -17.06
CA THR A 82 10.48 2.92 -16.42
C THR A 82 11.63 3.68 -15.78
N PHE A 83 12.10 3.23 -14.62
CA PHE A 83 13.11 3.96 -13.86
C PHE A 83 14.45 3.21 -13.75
N SER A 84 15.53 4.00 -13.66
CA SER A 84 16.86 3.56 -13.26
C SER A 84 17.19 4.12 -11.87
N PRO A 85 17.98 3.41 -11.05
CA PRO A 85 18.35 3.89 -9.73
C PRO A 85 19.23 5.13 -9.86
N LYS A 86 18.79 6.25 -9.28
CA LYS A 86 19.50 7.54 -9.29
C LYS A 86 19.78 8.07 -7.89
N ASP A 87 19.00 7.64 -6.90
CA ASP A 87 19.10 8.04 -5.49
C ASP A 87 18.87 6.85 -4.53
N LEU A 88 19.45 6.92 -3.34
CA LEU A 88 19.30 5.88 -2.31
C LEU A 88 17.88 5.81 -1.74
N ASP A 89 17.13 6.90 -1.80
CA ASP A 89 15.75 6.98 -1.31
C ASP A 89 14.70 6.66 -2.41
N ASP A 90 15.13 6.21 -3.62
CA ASP A 90 14.22 5.89 -4.74
C ASP A 90 13.27 4.71 -4.40
N ASP A 91 13.71 3.78 -3.56
CA ASP A 91 12.94 2.61 -3.12
C ASP A 91 11.81 2.94 -2.12
N LYS A 92 11.79 4.17 -1.57
CA LYS A 92 10.78 4.62 -0.60
C LYS A 92 9.52 5.21 -1.25
N PHE A 93 9.56 5.43 -2.56
CA PHE A 93 8.45 6.04 -3.29
C PHE A 93 7.18 5.21 -3.20
N PHE A 94 7.22 3.93 -3.59
CA PHE A 94 6.04 3.07 -3.65
C PHE A 94 5.38 2.88 -2.28
N GLN A 95 6.19 2.70 -1.24
CA GLN A 95 5.71 2.64 0.14
C GLN A 95 4.93 3.90 0.52
N SER A 96 5.46 5.08 0.18
CA SER A 96 4.84 6.36 0.51
C SER A 96 3.58 6.62 -0.30
N ALA A 97 3.62 6.36 -1.61
CA ALA A 97 2.48 6.51 -2.51
C ALA A 97 1.31 5.63 -2.07
N MET A 98 1.56 4.35 -1.75
CA MET A 98 0.52 3.43 -1.31
C MET A 98 -0.07 3.82 0.06
N ASN A 99 0.76 4.34 0.97
CA ASN A 99 0.27 4.88 2.24
C ASN A 99 -0.68 6.07 2.04
N VAL A 100 -0.41 6.94 1.05
CA VAL A 100 -1.30 8.03 0.66
C VAL A 100 -2.61 7.50 0.09
N CYS A 101 -2.57 6.53 -0.82
CA CYS A 101 -3.78 5.91 -1.39
C CYS A 101 -4.69 5.33 -0.28
N SER A 102 -4.08 4.59 0.66
CA SER A 102 -4.79 4.05 1.82
C SER A 102 -5.38 5.14 2.72
N SER A 103 -4.68 6.26 2.92
CA SER A 103 -5.15 7.39 3.73
C SER A 103 -6.30 8.16 3.05
N LEU A 104 -6.24 8.30 1.73
CA LEU A 104 -7.28 8.93 0.92
C LEU A 104 -8.49 8.00 0.68
N ARG A 105 -8.33 6.70 0.94
CA ARG A 105 -9.29 5.65 0.57
C ARG A 105 -9.63 5.72 -0.92
N ASP A 106 -8.60 5.77 -1.76
CA ASP A 106 -8.75 5.80 -3.21
C ASP A 106 -8.15 4.52 -3.81
N LEU A 107 -9.03 3.60 -4.22
CA LEU A 107 -8.68 2.32 -4.82
C LEU A 107 -8.19 2.46 -6.27
N GLU A 108 -8.75 3.39 -7.05
CA GLU A 108 -8.34 3.60 -8.44
C GLU A 108 -6.90 4.11 -8.49
N LEU A 109 -6.55 5.08 -7.65
CA LEU A 109 -5.18 5.57 -7.51
C LEU A 109 -4.23 4.46 -7.05
N ALA A 110 -4.66 3.59 -6.14
CA ALA A 110 -3.86 2.45 -5.70
C ALA A 110 -3.55 1.48 -6.85
N TYR A 111 -4.53 1.20 -7.72
CA TYR A 111 -4.30 0.41 -8.93
C TYR A 111 -3.36 1.12 -9.92
N GLN A 112 -3.42 2.43 -10.07
CA GLN A 112 -2.46 3.18 -10.89
C GLN A 112 -1.03 3.07 -10.35
N VAL A 113 -0.85 3.22 -9.02
CA VAL A 113 0.46 3.03 -8.35
C VAL A 113 0.97 1.60 -8.54
N HIS A 114 0.08 0.61 -8.41
CA HIS A 114 0.44 -0.79 -8.61
C HIS A 114 0.76 -1.10 -10.08
N GLY A 115 0.05 -0.49 -11.04
CA GLY A 115 0.36 -0.58 -12.47
C GLY A 115 1.73 0.00 -12.80
N LEU A 116 2.08 1.16 -12.22
CA LEU A 116 3.40 1.77 -12.37
C LEU A 116 4.52 0.85 -11.82
N LEU A 117 4.29 0.21 -10.67
CA LEU A 117 5.23 -0.77 -10.09
C LEU A 117 5.47 -1.97 -11.03
N ASN A 118 4.42 -2.40 -11.73
CA ASN A 118 4.47 -3.52 -12.67
C ASN A 118 4.93 -3.15 -14.08
N THR A 119 5.23 -1.87 -14.34
CA THR A 119 5.72 -1.41 -15.64
C THR A 119 7.21 -1.70 -15.79
N GLY A 120 7.60 -2.51 -16.77
CA GLY A 120 9.00 -2.91 -17.00
C GLY A 120 9.65 -3.51 -15.74
N ASP A 121 10.88 -3.09 -15.43
CA ASP A 121 11.63 -3.57 -14.26
C ASP A 121 11.44 -2.70 -13.00
N ASN A 122 10.33 -1.95 -12.90
CA ASN A 122 10.10 -1.05 -11.76
C ASN A 122 9.92 -1.78 -10.43
N ARG A 123 9.61 -3.08 -10.44
CA ARG A 123 9.47 -3.92 -9.24
C ARG A 123 10.70 -3.90 -8.32
N LYS A 124 11.89 -3.61 -8.85
CA LYS A 124 13.14 -3.48 -8.08
C LYS A 124 13.13 -2.33 -7.06
N PHE A 125 12.22 -1.36 -7.19
CA PHE A 125 12.11 -0.20 -6.31
C PHE A 125 11.11 -0.39 -5.15
N ILE A 126 10.64 -1.60 -4.88
CA ILE A 126 9.79 -1.86 -3.71
C ILE A 126 10.58 -1.83 -2.38
N GLY A 127 11.91 -1.91 -2.47
CA GLY A 127 12.84 -1.85 -1.35
C GLY A 127 12.98 -3.17 -0.58
N THR A 128 13.32 -3.05 0.70
CA THR A 128 13.50 -4.14 1.66
C THR A 128 12.21 -4.96 1.88
N ASP A 129 12.35 -6.15 2.47
CA ASP A 129 11.21 -6.99 2.85
C ASP A 129 10.20 -6.26 3.75
N PHE A 130 10.68 -5.38 4.63
CA PHE A 130 9.82 -4.56 5.47
C PHE A 130 8.98 -3.57 4.63
N GLN A 131 9.60 -2.86 3.68
CA GLN A 131 8.91 -1.93 2.78
C GLN A 131 7.91 -2.68 1.89
N ARG A 132 8.31 -3.86 1.36
CA ARG A 132 7.45 -4.73 0.58
C ARG A 132 6.22 -5.19 1.35
N ASN A 133 6.41 -5.73 2.55
CA ASN A 133 5.32 -6.17 3.41
C ASN A 133 4.39 -5.02 3.77
N PHE A 134 4.93 -3.84 4.09
CA PHE A 134 4.13 -2.64 4.36
C PHE A 134 3.30 -2.21 3.13
N TYR A 135 3.92 -2.17 1.95
CA TYR A 135 3.25 -1.79 0.71
C TYR A 135 2.06 -2.72 0.40
N TYR A 136 2.30 -4.03 0.36
CA TYR A 136 1.25 -4.99 0.02
C TYR A 136 0.18 -5.10 1.10
N SER A 137 0.56 -4.96 2.38
CA SER A 137 -0.40 -4.85 3.48
C SER A 137 -1.35 -3.67 3.27
N LYS A 138 -0.83 -2.47 2.99
CA LYS A 138 -1.66 -1.28 2.76
C LYS A 138 -2.53 -1.41 1.51
N PHE A 139 -1.97 -1.96 0.43
CA PHE A 139 -2.69 -2.18 -0.82
C PHE A 139 -3.84 -3.18 -0.63
N PHE A 140 -3.57 -4.33 -0.03
CA PHE A 140 -4.56 -5.38 0.15
C PHE A 140 -5.65 -4.98 1.16
N ASN A 141 -5.30 -4.31 2.26
CA ASN A 141 -6.30 -3.82 3.20
C ASN A 141 -7.26 -2.79 2.55
N LEU A 142 -6.75 -1.97 1.62
CA LEU A 142 -7.58 -1.05 0.85
C LEU A 142 -8.52 -1.79 -0.11
N ILE A 143 -8.04 -2.85 -0.76
CA ILE A 143 -8.87 -3.74 -1.59
C ILE A 143 -9.97 -4.38 -0.75
N CYS A 144 -9.65 -4.94 0.42
CA CYS A 144 -10.67 -5.51 1.33
C CYS A 144 -11.76 -4.50 1.70
N LEU A 145 -11.39 -3.23 1.88
CA LEU A 145 -12.34 -2.19 2.29
C LEU A 145 -13.27 -1.71 1.16
N MET A 146 -12.80 -1.72 -0.09
CA MET A 146 -13.44 -0.96 -1.17
C MET A 146 -13.83 -1.77 -2.41
N GLU A 147 -13.23 -2.95 -2.62
CA GLU A 147 -13.40 -3.74 -3.83
C GLU A 147 -14.49 -4.82 -3.68
N GLN A 148 -14.99 -5.32 -4.80
CA GLN A 148 -15.88 -6.48 -4.82
C GLN A 148 -15.19 -7.74 -4.28
N ILE A 149 -15.90 -8.53 -3.47
CA ILE A 149 -15.34 -9.69 -2.78
C ILE A 149 -14.69 -10.71 -3.72
N ASP A 150 -15.27 -10.93 -4.90
CA ASP A 150 -14.75 -11.91 -5.87
C ASP A 150 -13.38 -11.46 -6.44
N VAL A 151 -13.15 -10.15 -6.55
CA VAL A 151 -11.87 -9.58 -6.99
C VAL A 151 -10.87 -9.58 -5.81
N THR A 152 -11.32 -9.25 -4.60
CA THR A 152 -10.51 -9.36 -3.38
C THR A 152 -9.96 -10.77 -3.17
N LEU A 153 -10.78 -11.80 -3.39
CA LEU A 153 -10.37 -13.20 -3.28
C LEU A 153 -9.39 -13.64 -4.37
N LYS A 154 -9.42 -13.03 -5.57
CA LYS A 154 -8.37 -13.26 -6.59
C LYS A 154 -7.04 -12.68 -6.11
N TRP A 155 -7.04 -11.43 -5.67
CA TRP A 155 -5.85 -10.80 -5.09
C TRP A 155 -5.29 -11.56 -3.89
N TYR A 156 -6.16 -12.11 -3.04
CA TYR A 156 -5.75 -12.94 -1.90
C TYR A 156 -4.91 -14.14 -2.37
N LYS A 157 -5.40 -14.88 -3.36
CA LYS A 157 -4.70 -16.06 -3.91
C LYS A 157 -3.41 -15.70 -4.63
N ASP A 158 -3.37 -14.55 -5.30
CA ASP A 158 -2.23 -14.13 -6.09
C ASP A 158 -1.09 -13.56 -5.22
N LEU A 159 -1.44 -12.81 -4.16
CA LEU A 159 -0.46 -12.13 -3.30
C LEU A 159 -0.01 -12.95 -2.09
N ILE A 160 -0.89 -13.79 -1.53
CA ILE A 160 -0.62 -14.50 -0.27
C ILE A 160 -0.55 -16.01 -0.55
N PRO A 161 0.50 -16.72 -0.07
CA PRO A 161 1.66 -16.25 0.71
C PRO A 161 2.88 -15.84 -0.15
N SER A 162 2.76 -15.88 -1.48
CA SER A 162 3.87 -15.77 -2.43
C SER A 162 4.61 -14.43 -2.38
N THR A 163 3.88 -13.33 -2.20
CA THR A 163 4.38 -11.96 -2.34
C THR A 163 4.66 -11.33 -0.98
N PHE A 164 3.77 -11.55 -0.02
CA PHE A 164 3.94 -11.13 1.38
C PHE A 164 3.18 -12.06 2.33
N LEU A 165 3.60 -12.06 3.59
CA LEU A 165 2.87 -12.73 4.66
C LEU A 165 1.89 -11.74 5.31
N PRO A 166 0.60 -12.09 5.41
CA PRO A 166 -0.39 -11.18 5.97
C PRO A 166 -0.16 -11.00 7.47
N HIS A 167 -0.35 -9.77 7.95
CA HIS A 167 -0.39 -9.47 9.38
C HIS A 167 -1.82 -9.66 9.92
N SER A 168 -1.99 -9.65 11.24
CA SER A 168 -3.28 -9.92 11.87
C SER A 168 -4.39 -8.98 11.40
N GLN A 169 -4.11 -7.68 11.25
CA GLN A 169 -5.09 -6.71 10.73
C GLN A 169 -5.47 -6.98 9.27
N THR A 170 -4.55 -7.41 8.39
CA THR A 170 -4.92 -7.84 7.02
C THR A 170 -5.94 -8.97 7.02
N LEU A 171 -5.77 -9.95 7.91
CA LEU A 171 -6.72 -11.06 8.01
C LEU A 171 -8.08 -10.59 8.56
N ILE A 172 -8.07 -9.70 9.54
CA ILE A 172 -9.30 -9.10 10.08
C ILE A 172 -10.04 -8.31 8.99
N ASP A 173 -9.33 -7.47 8.24
CA ASP A 173 -9.93 -6.67 7.15
C ASP A 173 -10.54 -7.58 6.07
N LEU A 174 -9.90 -8.72 5.76
CA LEU A 174 -10.46 -9.72 4.84
C LEU A 174 -11.71 -10.41 5.41
N LEU A 175 -11.69 -10.79 6.68
CA LEU A 175 -12.85 -11.40 7.36
C LEU A 175 -14.05 -10.45 7.38
N GLN A 176 -13.81 -9.16 7.64
CA GLN A 176 -14.85 -8.14 7.59
C GLN A 176 -15.40 -7.93 6.17
N ALA A 177 -14.55 -7.96 5.16
CA ALA A 177 -14.99 -7.93 3.76
C ALA A 177 -15.87 -9.14 3.39
N LEU A 178 -15.53 -10.33 3.90
CA LEU A 178 -16.33 -11.55 3.71
C LEU A 178 -17.69 -11.47 4.42
N ASP A 179 -17.75 -10.91 5.64
CA ASP A 179 -18.99 -10.69 6.38
C ASP A 179 -19.92 -9.75 5.62
N VAL A 180 -19.40 -8.59 5.19
CA VAL A 180 -20.17 -7.60 4.41
C VAL A 180 -20.73 -8.20 3.12
N ALA A 181 -19.98 -9.09 2.49
CA ALA A 181 -20.40 -9.78 1.27
C ALA A 181 -21.24 -11.05 1.52
N ASN A 182 -21.49 -11.42 2.77
CA ASN A 182 -22.17 -12.65 3.19
C ASN A 182 -21.57 -13.93 2.56
N ARG A 183 -20.23 -13.99 2.48
CA ARG A 183 -19.47 -15.14 1.96
C ARG A 183 -18.76 -15.91 3.07
N LEU A 184 -19.54 -16.27 4.10
CA LEU A 184 -19.05 -16.89 5.33
C LEU A 184 -18.51 -18.32 5.11
N GLU A 185 -18.81 -18.95 3.96
CA GLU A 185 -18.29 -20.27 3.59
C GLU A 185 -16.76 -20.32 3.47
N MET A 186 -16.11 -19.17 3.27
CA MET A 186 -14.66 -19.06 3.14
C MET A 186 -13.93 -19.03 4.49
N ILE A 187 -14.63 -18.74 5.60
CA ILE A 187 -14.01 -18.55 6.93
C ILE A 187 -13.18 -19.77 7.38
N PRO A 188 -13.64 -21.03 7.24
CA PRO A 188 -12.83 -22.18 7.64
C PRO A 188 -11.50 -22.28 6.89
N GLN A 189 -11.48 -21.88 5.62
CA GLN A 189 -10.26 -21.85 4.80
C GLN A 189 -9.32 -20.73 5.29
N ILE A 190 -9.84 -19.52 5.50
CA ILE A 190 -9.06 -18.40 6.04
C ILE A 190 -8.48 -18.73 7.43
N TRP A 191 -9.24 -19.44 8.28
CA TRP A 191 -8.73 -19.93 9.56
C TRP A 191 -7.57 -20.90 9.39
N LYS A 192 -7.68 -21.86 8.47
CA LYS A 192 -6.60 -22.80 8.16
C LYS A 192 -5.34 -22.05 7.72
N ASP A 193 -5.49 -21.14 6.76
CA ASP A 193 -4.40 -20.35 6.19
C ASP A 193 -3.75 -19.46 7.27
N SER A 194 -4.56 -18.84 8.15
CA SER A 194 -4.07 -18.04 9.27
C SER A 194 -3.13 -18.82 10.20
N LYS A 195 -3.44 -20.10 10.48
CA LYS A 195 -2.57 -20.97 11.28
C LYS A 195 -1.27 -21.29 10.55
N GLU A 196 -1.34 -21.59 9.25
CA GLU A 196 -0.17 -21.83 8.41
C GLU A 196 0.75 -20.61 8.35
N TYR A 197 0.20 -19.40 8.41
CA TYR A 197 0.98 -18.15 8.43
C TYR A 197 1.45 -17.72 9.82
N GLY A 198 1.22 -18.52 10.87
CA GLY A 198 1.72 -18.27 12.23
C GLY A 198 0.78 -17.47 13.13
N HIS A 199 -0.49 -17.29 12.77
CA HIS A 199 -1.49 -16.56 13.59
C HIS A 199 -2.26 -17.45 14.57
N THR A 200 -1.83 -18.70 14.81
CA THR A 200 -2.53 -19.67 15.68
C THR A 200 -2.84 -19.15 17.09
N PHE A 201 -1.98 -18.31 17.66
CA PHE A 201 -2.11 -17.80 19.04
C PHE A 201 -2.56 -16.33 19.11
N ARG A 202 -2.96 -15.75 17.97
CA ARG A 202 -3.39 -14.36 17.86
C ARG A 202 -4.87 -14.25 18.26
N SER A 203 -5.12 -13.69 19.45
CA SER A 203 -6.46 -13.63 20.05
C SER A 203 -7.41 -12.75 19.24
N ASP A 204 -6.90 -11.65 18.69
CA ASP A 204 -7.61 -10.71 17.80
C ASP A 204 -8.23 -11.42 16.59
N VAL A 205 -7.44 -12.20 15.85
CA VAL A 205 -7.93 -12.94 14.66
C VAL A 205 -8.92 -14.04 15.07
N ARG A 206 -8.63 -14.75 16.16
CA ARG A 206 -9.50 -15.84 16.64
C ARG A 206 -10.86 -15.32 17.10
N GLU A 207 -10.89 -14.21 17.84
CA GLU A 207 -12.12 -13.59 18.33
C GLU A 207 -13.00 -13.13 17.18
N GLU A 208 -12.43 -12.48 16.16
CA GLU A 208 -13.18 -12.06 14.98
C GLU A 208 -13.83 -13.27 14.26
N ILE A 209 -13.07 -14.33 14.03
CA ILE A 209 -13.58 -15.56 13.40
C ILE A 209 -14.72 -16.17 14.20
N LEU A 210 -14.58 -16.28 15.52
CA LEU A 210 -15.61 -16.84 16.39
C LEU A 210 -16.87 -15.98 16.40
N MET A 211 -16.73 -14.65 16.42
CA MET A 211 -17.87 -13.73 16.37
C MET A 211 -18.64 -13.88 15.05
N LEU A 212 -17.94 -13.97 13.92
CA LEU A 212 -18.58 -14.12 12.60
C LEU A 212 -19.30 -15.47 12.47
N MET A 213 -18.70 -16.57 12.92
CA MET A 213 -19.32 -17.90 12.83
C MET A 213 -20.47 -18.13 13.82
N ALA A 214 -20.53 -17.34 14.90
CA ALA A 214 -21.58 -17.49 15.92
C ALA A 214 -22.82 -16.61 15.67
N ARG A 215 -22.73 -15.64 14.74
CA ARG A 215 -23.75 -14.61 14.54
C ARG A 215 -25.01 -15.13 13.83
N ASP A 216 -24.86 -16.05 12.88
CA ASP A 216 -25.97 -16.61 12.13
C ASP A 216 -26.18 -18.10 12.41
N LYS A 217 -27.45 -18.53 12.43
CA LYS A 217 -27.78 -19.97 12.39
C LYS A 217 -27.44 -20.49 11.01
N HIS A 218 -26.21 -20.97 10.84
CA HIS A 218 -25.81 -21.67 9.63
C HIS A 218 -26.71 -22.90 9.45
N PRO A 219 -27.12 -23.23 8.21
CA PRO A 219 -27.79 -24.50 7.95
C PRO A 219 -26.90 -25.61 8.52
N PRO A 220 -27.47 -26.59 9.25
CA PRO A 220 -26.67 -27.69 9.77
C PRO A 220 -25.90 -28.27 8.59
N GLN A 221 -24.57 -28.27 8.69
CA GLN A 221 -23.75 -29.00 7.74
C GLN A 221 -24.36 -30.39 7.66
N VAL A 222 -24.88 -30.74 6.47
CA VAL A 222 -25.44 -32.06 6.20
C VAL A 222 -24.42 -33.05 6.73
N GLY A 223 -24.84 -33.83 7.73
CA GLY A 223 -23.96 -34.70 8.48
C GLY A 223 -23.09 -35.48 7.51
N LEU A 224 -21.78 -35.28 7.60
CA LEU A 224 -20.85 -36.33 7.23
C LEU A 224 -21.16 -37.48 8.16
N SER A 225 -22.03 -38.35 7.66
CA SER A 225 -22.34 -39.67 8.18
C SER A 225 -21.01 -40.39 8.40
N ALA A 226 -20.54 -40.37 9.64
CA ALA A 226 -19.70 -41.41 10.19
C ALA A 226 -20.57 -42.21 11.18
N ALA A 227 -21.69 -42.72 10.68
CA ALA A 227 -22.43 -43.82 11.28
C ALA A 227 -22.66 -44.88 10.19
N GLY A 228 -21.96 -46.00 10.33
CA GLY A 228 -22.00 -47.18 9.46
C GLY A 228 -20.60 -47.55 8.96
N SER A 229 -19.98 -48.68 9.29
CA SER A 229 -20.52 -49.90 9.85
C SER A 229 -19.40 -50.74 10.49
N ILE A 230 -19.82 -51.48 11.50
CA ILE A 230 -19.24 -52.68 12.10
C ILE A 230 -18.45 -53.54 11.10
N CYS A 231 -17.19 -53.86 11.46
CA CYS A 231 -16.64 -55.23 11.59
C CYS A 231 -15.51 -55.18 12.60
#